data_AF-A0A7Y8PDR7-F1
#
_entry.id   AF-A0A7Y8PDR7-F1
#
_cell.length_a   1.000
_cell.length_b   1.000
_cell.length_c   1.000
_cell.angle_alpha   90.00
_cell.angle_beta   90.00
_cell.angle_gamma   90.00
#
_symmetry.space_group_name_H-M   'P 1'
#
loop_
_entity.id
_entity.type
_entity.pdbx_description
1 polymer ?
#
loop_
_entity_poly.entity_id
_entity_poly.type
_entity_poly.pdbx_seq_one_letter_code
_entity_poly.pdbx_strand_id
1 'polypeptide(L)'
;MKNNIKEQFAQLFWDLQPQLTTAQQQTCASTLIALDQLATLLYELQQAHGIIHNCINSMTAEQRLQVASNNYLDHLSAQWAFRSSERQEVLQRGKNILKRDFSEKLH
;
A
#
# COMPACT_ATOMS: atom_id res chain seq x y z
N MET A 1 4.61 16.05 22.17
CA MET A 1 3.15 16.27 22.02
C MET A 1 2.81 16.15 20.54
N LYS A 2 2.23 15.03 20.09
CA LYS A 2 1.68 14.94 18.74
C LYS A 2 0.20 15.29 18.85
N ASN A 3 -0.14 16.57 18.74
CA ASN A 3 -1.54 16.95 18.54
C ASN A 3 -1.94 16.36 17.19
N ASN A 4 -2.67 15.26 17.22
CA ASN A 4 -3.12 14.54 16.03
C ASN A 4 -4.05 15.48 15.24
N ILE A 5 -3.94 15.50 13.91
CA ILE A 5 -4.86 16.24 13.00
C ILE A 5 -6.32 16.03 13.40
N LYS A 6 -6.70 14.83 13.86
CA LYS A 6 -8.02 14.52 14.42
C LYS A 6 -8.40 15.42 15.60
N GLU A 7 -7.51 15.60 16.58
CA GLU A 7 -7.75 16.42 17.77
C GLU A 7 -7.85 17.91 17.40
N GLN A 8 -6.99 18.37 16.49
CA GLN A 8 -7.04 19.75 15.99
C GLN A 8 -8.34 20.03 15.22
N PHE A 9 -8.77 19.08 14.38
CA PHE A 9 -10.01 19.20 13.63
C PHE A 9 -11.24 19.10 14.53
N ALA A 10 -11.22 18.22 15.54
CA ALA A 10 -12.30 18.10 16.53
C ALA A 10 -12.45 19.41 17.33
N GLN A 11 -11.34 20.01 17.77
CA GLN A 11 -11.36 21.29 18.46
C GLN A 11 -11.91 22.40 17.57
N LEU A 12 -11.41 22.52 16.33
CA LEU A 12 -11.90 23.50 15.36
C LEU A 12 -13.39 23.33 15.07
N PHE A 13 -13.86 22.09 14.96
CA PHE A 13 -15.29 21.80 14.78
C PHE A 13 -16.11 22.30 15.96
N TRP A 14 -15.70 22.02 17.21
CA TRP A 14 -16.40 22.50 18.40
C TRP A 14 -16.41 24.03 18.49
N ASP A 15 -15.29 24.68 18.18
CA ASP A 15 -15.17 26.15 18.21
C ASP A 15 -16.09 26.83 17.18
N LEU A 16 -16.28 26.20 16.02
CA LEU A 16 -17.07 26.75 14.91
C LEU A 16 -18.52 26.25 14.87
N GLN A 17 -18.86 25.15 15.57
CA GLN A 17 -20.16 24.48 15.50
C GLN A 17 -21.38 25.43 15.54
N PRO A 18 -21.43 26.46 16.42
CA PRO A 18 -22.58 27.37 16.50
C PRO A 18 -22.80 28.20 15.24
N GLN A 19 -21.76 28.37 14.42
CA GLN A 19 -21.76 29.17 13.19
C GLN A 19 -21.93 28.32 11.92
N LEU A 20 -21.88 26.99 12.06
CA LEU A 20 -22.02 26.06 10.95
C LEU A 20 -23.50 25.75 10.66
N THR A 21 -23.84 25.71 9.38
CA THR A 21 -25.10 25.13 8.92
C THR A 21 -25.15 23.63 9.21
N THR A 22 -26.35 23.04 9.24
CA THR A 22 -26.54 21.60 9.45
C THR A 22 -25.75 20.75 8.44
N ALA A 23 -25.71 21.16 7.17
CA ALA A 23 -24.95 20.45 6.14
C ALA A 23 -23.43 20.47 6.42
N GLN A 24 -22.89 21.62 6.84
CA GLN A 24 -21.48 21.75 7.20
C GLN A 24 -21.15 20.93 8.45
N GLN A 25 -22.04 20.89 9.45
CA GLN A 25 -21.87 20.04 10.62
C GLN A 25 -21.81 18.55 10.25
N GLN A 26 -22.67 18.10 9.34
CA GLN A 26 -22.64 16.73 8.82
C GLN A 26 -21.33 16.42 8.07
N THR A 27 -20.84 17.34 7.24
CA THR A 27 -19.54 17.19 6.57
C THR A 27 -18.39 17.08 7.57
N CYS A 28 -18.36 17.92 8.61
CA CYS A 28 -17.35 17.86 9.67
C CYS A 28 -17.42 16.53 10.45
N ALA A 29 -18.62 16.07 10.79
CA ALA A 29 -18.81 14.79 11.47
C ALA A 29 -18.29 13.60 10.63
N SER A 30 -18.64 13.55 9.34
CA SER A 30 -18.13 12.53 8.41
C SER A 30 -16.60 12.57 8.29
N THR A 31 -16.01 13.77 8.32
CA THR A 31 -14.55 13.94 8.27
C THR A 31 -13.89 13.39 9.54
N LEU A 32 -14.47 13.64 10.72
CA LEU A 32 -13.97 13.08 11.99
C LEU A 32 -14.05 11.55 12.01
N ILE A 33 -15.14 10.97 11.49
CA ILE A 33 -15.29 9.51 11.37
C ILE A 33 -14.21 8.95 10.44
N ALA A 34 -13.98 9.56 9.28
CA ALA A 34 -12.93 9.14 8.35
C ALA A 34 -11.54 9.23 8.98
N LEU A 35 -11.24 10.32 9.70
CA LEU A 35 -9.96 10.50 10.41
C LEU A 35 -9.75 9.43 11.51
N ASP A 36 -10.81 9.00 12.17
CA ASP A 36 -10.76 7.92 13.16
C ASP A 36 -10.44 6.57 12.49
N GLN A 37 -11.09 6.29 11.37
CA GLN A 37 -10.93 5.04 10.61
C GLN A 37 -9.56 4.94 9.92
N LEU A 38 -8.95 6.06 9.53
CA LEU A 38 -7.66 6.07 8.83
C LEU A 38 -6.53 5.42 9.63
N ALA A 39 -6.51 5.59 10.96
CA ALA A 39 -5.48 4.99 11.80
C ALA A 39 -5.59 3.45 11.82
N THR A 40 -6.83 2.94 11.97
CA THR A 40 -7.12 1.51 11.93
C THR A 40 -6.83 0.92 10.55
N LEU A 41 -7.27 1.58 9.48
CA LEU A 41 -7.02 1.14 8.11
C LEU A 41 -5.51 1.09 7.81
N LEU A 42 -4.76 2.12 8.21
CA LEU A 42 -3.31 2.13 8.03
C LEU A 42 -2.65 0.97 8.78
N TYR A 43 -3.08 0.71 10.01
CA TYR A 43 -2.59 -0.42 10.79
C TYR A 43 -2.90 -1.76 10.10
N GLU A 44 -4.13 -1.97 9.65
CA GLU A 44 -4.54 -3.17 8.92
C GLU A 44 -3.72 -3.37 7.64
N LEU A 45 -3.49 -2.31 6.87
CA LEU A 45 -2.64 -2.35 5.67
C LEU A 45 -1.19 -2.70 5.99
N GLN A 46 -0.64 -2.16 7.09
CA GLN A 46 0.70 -2.51 7.55
C GLN A 46 0.80 -3.98 7.96
N GLN A 47 -0.21 -4.51 8.66
CA GLN A 47 -0.27 -5.93 9.02
C GLN A 47 -0.39 -6.82 7.76
N ALA A 48 -1.28 -6.47 6.84
CA ALA A 48 -1.44 -7.18 5.58
C ALA A 48 -0.15 -7.19 4.76
N HIS A 49 0.55 -6.05 4.68
CA HIS A 49 1.85 -5.94 4.04
C HIS A 49 2.88 -6.88 4.69
N GLY A 50 2.95 -6.92 6.03
CA GLY A 50 3.84 -7.82 6.77
C GLY A 50 3.53 -9.30 6.51
N ILE A 51 2.25 -9.68 6.50
CA ILE A 51 1.82 -11.05 6.19
C ILE A 51 2.22 -11.43 4.76
N ILE A 52 1.92 -10.59 3.77
CA ILE A 52 2.27 -10.83 2.36
C ILE A 52 3.78 -10.99 2.22
N HIS A 53 4.56 -10.13 2.87
CA HIS A 53 6.01 -10.26 2.89
C HIS A 53 6.43 -11.62 3.45
N ASN A 54 5.92 -12.02 4.61
CA ASN A 54 6.28 -13.31 5.21
C ASN A 54 5.91 -14.49 4.32
N CYS A 55 4.73 -14.46 3.68
CA CYS A 55 4.32 -15.47 2.73
C CYS A 55 5.31 -15.57 1.56
N ILE A 56 5.64 -14.45 0.91
CA ILE A 56 6.62 -14.42 -0.18
C ILE A 56 7.96 -15.00 0.29
N ASN A 57 8.43 -14.61 1.48
CA ASN A 57 9.71 -15.07 2.03
C ASN A 57 9.76 -16.58 2.24
N SER A 58 8.61 -17.18 2.57
CA SER A 58 8.48 -18.62 2.79
C SER A 58 8.28 -19.44 1.52
N MET A 59 7.97 -18.80 0.38
CA MET A 59 7.74 -19.50 -0.89
C MET A 59 9.05 -19.97 -1.53
N THR A 60 9.01 -21.18 -2.12
CA THR A 60 10.07 -21.69 -2.99
C THR A 60 10.14 -20.89 -4.30
N ALA A 61 11.22 -21.07 -5.06
CA ALA A 61 11.38 -20.44 -6.37
C ALA A 61 10.24 -20.81 -7.35
N GLU A 62 9.81 -22.08 -7.35
CA GLU A 62 8.72 -22.58 -8.19
C GLU A 62 7.38 -21.96 -7.81
N GLN A 63 7.09 -21.87 -6.51
CA GLN A 63 5.87 -21.24 -6.01
C GLN A 63 5.80 -19.76 -6.38
N ARG A 64 6.93 -19.04 -6.26
CA ARG A 64 7.02 -17.63 -6.68
C ARG A 64 6.85 -17.47 -8.18
N LEU A 65 7.42 -18.37 -8.98
CA LEU A 65 7.23 -18.37 -10.44
C LEU A 65 5.77 -18.61 -10.82
N GLN A 66 5.06 -19.48 -10.10
CA GLN A 66 3.64 -19.70 -10.31
C GLN A 66 2.82 -18.45 -9.97
N VAL A 67 3.10 -17.77 -8.85
CA VAL A 67 2.44 -16.50 -8.49
C VAL A 67 2.74 -15.43 -9.54
N ALA A 68 3.98 -15.31 -10.00
CA ALA A 68 4.35 -14.38 -11.07
C ALA A 68 3.58 -14.64 -12.37
N SER A 69 3.42 -15.92 -12.73
CA SER A 69 2.65 -16.34 -13.90
C SER A 69 1.17 -15.99 -13.74
N ASN A 70 0.58 -16.27 -12.59
CA ASN A 70 -0.82 -15.92 -12.30
C ASN A 70 -1.04 -14.41 -12.36
N ASN A 71 -0.16 -13.62 -11.72
CA ASN A 71 -0.24 -12.16 -11.79
C ASN A 71 -0.21 -11.65 -13.23
N TYR A 72 0.66 -12.20 -14.07
CA TYR A 72 0.73 -11.83 -15.48
C TYR A 72 -0.58 -12.14 -16.22
N LEU A 73 -1.20 -13.30 -15.95
CA LEU A 73 -2.49 -13.68 -16.52
C LEU A 73 -3.61 -12.75 -16.07
N ASP A 74 -3.55 -12.25 -14.84
CA ASP A 74 -4.53 -11.32 -14.25
C ASP A 74 -4.23 -9.84 -14.57
N HIS A 75 -3.29 -9.55 -15.48
CA HIS A 75 -2.83 -8.19 -15.81
C HIS A 75 -2.26 -7.41 -14.61
N LEU A 76 -1.79 -8.12 -13.60
CA LEU A 76 -1.07 -7.58 -12.46
C LEU A 76 0.44 -7.64 -12.69
N SER A 77 1.18 -6.84 -11.94
CA SER A 77 2.64 -6.86 -12.02
C SER A 77 3.19 -8.17 -11.46
N ALA A 78 3.81 -8.97 -12.33
CA ALA A 78 4.54 -10.19 -11.95
C ALA A 78 5.70 -9.93 -10.97
N GLN A 79 6.13 -8.67 -10.85
CA GLN A 79 7.26 -8.27 -10.00
C GLN A 79 6.95 -8.41 -8.51
N TRP A 80 5.67 -8.42 -8.12
CA TRP A 80 5.26 -8.56 -6.72
C TRP A 80 5.63 -9.93 -6.12
N ALA A 81 5.90 -10.93 -6.95
CA ALA A 81 6.31 -12.26 -6.49
C ALA A 81 7.80 -12.35 -6.10
N PHE A 82 8.61 -11.33 -6.42
CA PHE A 82 10.06 -11.34 -6.22
C PHE A 82 10.50 -10.19 -5.31
N ARG A 83 11.35 -10.47 -4.30
CA ARG A 83 11.95 -9.41 -3.46
C ARG A 83 12.89 -8.55 -4.29
N SER A 84 13.19 -7.32 -3.85
CA SER A 84 14.04 -6.39 -4.60
C SER A 84 15.42 -6.94 -4.96
N SER A 85 16.10 -7.65 -4.04
CA SER A 85 17.41 -8.27 -4.29
C SER A 85 17.32 -9.44 -5.28
N GLU A 86 16.38 -10.35 -5.06
CA GLU A 86 16.11 -11.49 -5.96
C GLU A 86 15.68 -11.01 -7.35
N ARG A 87 14.89 -9.94 -7.42
CA ARG A 87 14.50 -9.27 -8.67
C ARG A 87 15.73 -8.76 -9.41
N GLN A 88 16.66 -8.09 -8.72
CA GLN A 88 17.90 -7.63 -9.36
C GLN A 88 18.72 -8.81 -9.90
N GLU A 89 18.79 -9.91 -9.17
CA GLU A 89 19.48 -11.12 -9.63
C GLU A 89 18.81 -11.74 -10.85
N VAL A 90 17.49 -11.92 -10.83
CA VAL A 90 16.71 -12.45 -11.95
C VAL A 90 16.85 -11.55 -13.19
N LEU A 91 16.74 -10.23 -13.01
CA LEU A 91 16.95 -9.28 -14.10
C LEU A 91 18.37 -9.39 -14.63
N GLN A 92 19.39 -9.47 -13.77
CA GLN A 92 20.78 -9.60 -14.20
C GLN A 92 21.02 -10.92 -14.95
N ARG A 93 20.45 -12.04 -14.48
CA ARG A 93 20.52 -13.32 -15.18
C ARG A 93 19.82 -13.25 -16.55
N GLY A 94 18.65 -12.62 -16.61
CA GLY A 94 17.93 -12.35 -17.85
C GLY A 94 18.76 -11.50 -18.82
N LYS A 95 19.38 -10.41 -18.33
CA LYS A 95 20.30 -9.57 -19.11
C LYS A 95 21.46 -10.38 -19.67
N ASN A 96 22.07 -11.24 -18.86
CA ASN A 96 23.22 -12.06 -19.27
C ASN A 96 22.83 -13.08 -20.36
N ILE A 97 21.66 -13.73 -20.24
CA ILE A 97 21.18 -14.72 -21.22
C ILE A 97 20.78 -14.04 -22.54
N LEU A 98 19.98 -12.98 -22.44
CA LEU A 98 19.37 -12.34 -23.61
C LEU A 98 20.24 -11.24 -24.21
N LYS A 99 21.39 -10.92 -23.58
CA LYS A 99 22.29 -9.82 -23.92
C LYS A 99 21.56 -8.49 -24.13
N ARG A 100 20.50 -8.25 -23.35
CA ARG A 100 19.60 -7.11 -23.53
C ARG A 100 19.32 -6.47 -22.20
N ASP A 101 19.29 -5.14 -22.17
CA ASP A 101 18.98 -4.43 -20.94
C ASP A 101 17.45 -4.37 -20.71
N PHE A 102 17.01 -4.91 -19.57
CA PHE A 102 15.61 -4.92 -19.13
C PHE A 102 15.29 -3.81 -18.11
N SER A 103 16.24 -2.95 -17.74
CA SER A 103 15.99 -1.88 -16.76
C SER A 103 15.12 -0.74 -17.28
N GLU A 104 14.95 -0.60 -18.60
CA GLU A 104 14.28 0.56 -19.19
C GLU A 104 12.79 0.36 -19.55
N LYS A 105 12.24 -0.86 -19.47
CA LYS A 105 10.89 -1.15 -20.00
C LYS A 105 9.83 -1.56 -18.99
N LEU A 106 10.05 -1.31 -17.71
CA LEU A 106 9.11 -1.70 -16.67
C LEU A 106 8.88 -0.53 -15.71
N HIS A 107 8.22 0.51 -16.24
CA HIS A 107 7.50 1.53 -15.47
C HIS A 107 6.02 1.14 -15.40
#